data_AF-A0A411HNS6-F1
#
_entry.id   AF-A0A411HNS6-F1
#
_cell.length_a   1.000
_cell.length_b   1.000
_cell.length_c   1.000
_cell.angle_alpha   90.00
_cell.angle_beta   90.00
_cell.angle_gamma   90.00
#
_symmetry.space_group_name_H-M   'P 1'
#
loop_
_entity.id
_entity.type
_entity.pdbx_description
1 polymer ?
#
loop_
_entity_poly.entity_id
_entity_poly.type
_entity_poly.pdbx_seq_one_letter_code
_entity_poly.pdbx_strand_id
1 'polypeptide(L)'
;MSWDQIKDDVEKNGNIHTFTMDVLRNAHGSARLGVNVVSEISQALAGIGLGHVPVQLPNYQHEQVRIYKRGTPVGQLVESVLTPGEQNDKSLVDRFGTAGPDYALIVQKIRELVGD
;
A
#
# COMPACT_ATOMS: atom_id res chain seq x y z
N MET A 1 -9.02 18.11 2.99
CA MET A 1 -8.19 17.57 1.89
C MET A 1 -9.10 17.13 0.77
N SER A 2 -8.70 17.30 -0.49
CA SER A 2 -9.38 16.69 -1.64
C SER A 2 -8.82 15.29 -1.93
N TRP A 3 -9.47 14.55 -2.82
CA TRP A 3 -8.95 13.26 -3.31
C TRP A 3 -7.58 13.39 -3.98
N ASP A 4 -7.36 14.44 -4.77
CA ASP A 4 -6.08 14.69 -5.41
C ASP A 4 -4.97 14.92 -4.38
N GLN A 5 -5.26 15.67 -3.31
CA GLN A 5 -4.31 15.87 -2.22
C GLN A 5 -3.98 14.57 -1.49
N ILE A 6 -4.97 13.72 -1.24
CA ILE A 6 -4.75 12.39 -0.63
C ILE A 6 -3.84 11.55 -1.52
N LYS A 7 -4.11 11.53 -2.83
CA LYS A 7 -3.29 10.77 -3.80
C LYS A 7 -1.86 11.29 -3.83
N ASP A 8 -1.68 12.61 -3.94
CA ASP A 8 -0.36 13.24 -3.94
C ASP A 8 0.42 12.92 -2.66
N ASP A 9 -0.24 12.97 -1.50
CA ASP A 9 0.39 12.65 -0.22
C ASP A 9 0.79 11.18 -0.15
N VAL A 10 -0.05 10.25 -0.62
CA VAL A 10 0.32 8.83 -0.72
C VAL A 10 1.55 8.64 -1.59
N GLU A 11 1.59 9.27 -2.76
CA GLU A 11 2.70 9.16 -3.72
C GLU A 11 4.00 9.74 -3.14
N LYS A 12 3.94 10.92 -2.52
CA LYS A 12 5.09 11.57 -1.88
C LYS A 12 5.65 10.76 -0.70
N ASN A 13 4.80 10.01 0.00
CA ASN A 13 5.20 9.16 1.13
C ASN A 13 5.63 7.75 0.68
N GLY A 14 6.15 7.59 -0.53
CA GLY A 14 6.63 6.31 -1.02
C GLY A 14 5.50 5.36 -1.42
N ASN A 15 4.39 5.92 -1.93
CA ASN A 15 3.20 5.20 -2.40
C ASN A 15 2.36 4.53 -1.28
N ILE A 16 2.52 4.95 -0.03
CA ILE A 16 1.76 4.47 1.13
C ILE A 16 1.63 5.57 2.18
N HIS A 17 0.43 5.77 2.74
CA HIS A 17 0.21 6.71 3.83
C HIS A 17 -1.00 6.33 4.68
N THR A 18 -0.96 6.61 5.99
CA THR A 18 -2.08 6.33 6.90
C THR A 18 -2.86 7.60 7.16
N PHE A 19 -4.17 7.55 6.98
CA PHE A 19 -5.10 8.63 7.30
C PHE A 19 -6.13 8.16 8.32
N THR A 20 -6.78 9.09 9.00
CA THR A 20 -7.99 8.82 9.76
C THR A 20 -9.22 8.86 8.86
N MET A 21 -10.29 8.15 9.24
CA MET A 21 -11.54 8.15 8.47
C MET A 21 -12.19 9.53 8.34
N ASP A 22 -11.94 10.45 9.28
CA ASP A 22 -12.40 11.85 9.18
C ASP A 22 -11.81 12.56 7.96
N VAL A 23 -10.55 12.34 7.61
CA VAL A 23 -9.88 12.91 6.44
C VAL A 23 -10.57 12.41 5.16
N LEU A 24 -10.80 11.09 5.08
CA LEU A 24 -11.46 10.47 3.93
C LEU A 24 -12.92 10.94 3.81
N ARG A 25 -13.64 11.04 4.93
CA ARG A 25 -15.01 11.59 4.98
C ARG A 25 -15.06 13.02 4.47
N ASN A 26 -14.13 13.85 4.93
CA ASN A 26 -14.06 15.26 4.56
C ASN A 26 -13.70 15.43 3.08
N ALA A 27 -12.82 14.58 2.53
CA ALA A 27 -12.50 14.54 1.10
C ALA A 27 -13.70 14.11 0.25
N HIS A 28 -14.52 13.20 0.76
CA HIS A 28 -15.79 12.81 0.14
C HIS A 28 -16.89 13.88 0.24
N GLY A 29 -16.72 14.90 1.09
CA GLY A 29 -17.72 15.95 1.30
C GLY A 29 -18.93 15.51 2.14
N SER A 30 -18.80 14.45 2.95
CA SER A 30 -19.89 13.92 3.77
C SER A 30 -19.85 14.40 5.22
N ALA A 31 -21.02 14.56 5.83
CA ALA A 31 -21.14 14.95 7.24
C ALA A 31 -20.96 13.76 8.22
N ARG A 32 -21.31 12.54 7.80
CA ARG A 32 -21.30 11.33 8.65
C ARG A 32 -20.72 10.13 7.91
N LEU A 33 -20.09 9.22 8.65
CA LEU A 33 -19.58 7.93 8.15
C LEU A 33 -20.67 6.85 8.25
N GLY A 34 -21.70 6.98 7.41
CA GLY A 34 -22.70 5.91 7.25
C GLY A 34 -22.17 4.78 6.37
N VAL A 35 -22.84 3.62 6.40
CA VAL A 35 -22.45 2.44 5.60
C VAL A 35 -22.33 2.74 4.10
N ASN A 36 -23.22 3.59 3.56
CA ASN A 36 -23.17 4.02 2.16
C ASN A 36 -21.95 4.89 1.88
N VAL A 37 -21.70 5.89 2.74
CA VAL A 37 -20.53 6.79 2.63
C VAL A 37 -19.22 6.01 2.68
N VAL A 38 -19.14 5.02 3.57
CA VAL A 38 -17.97 4.14 3.69
C VAL A 38 -17.77 3.32 2.40
N SER A 39 -18.84 2.80 1.80
CA SER A 39 -18.78 2.10 0.52
C SER A 39 -18.36 3.01 -0.64
N GLU A 40 -18.91 4.22 -0.70
CA GLU A 40 -18.59 5.23 -1.71
C GLU A 40 -17.12 5.70 -1.59
N ILE A 41 -16.60 5.88 -0.38
CA ILE A 41 -15.18 6.19 -0.15
C ILE A 41 -14.29 5.08 -0.71
N SER A 42 -14.62 3.82 -0.45
CA SER A 42 -13.87 2.67 -0.99
C SER A 42 -13.86 2.68 -2.53
N GLN A 43 -15.01 2.96 -3.14
CA GLN A 43 -15.13 3.07 -4.61
C GLN A 43 -14.36 4.27 -5.16
N ALA A 44 -14.41 5.43 -4.51
CA ALA A 44 -13.69 6.63 -4.92
C ALA A 44 -12.18 6.40 -4.90
N LEU A 45 -11.66 5.82 -3.82
CA LEU A 45 -10.24 5.43 -3.70
C LEU A 45 -9.84 4.47 -4.83
N ALA A 46 -10.63 3.44 -5.10
CA ALA A 46 -10.37 2.51 -6.19
C ALA A 46 -10.37 3.22 -7.56
N GLY A 47 -11.32 4.13 -7.80
CA GLY A 47 -11.44 4.90 -9.03
C GLY A 47 -10.23 5.78 -9.35
N ILE A 48 -9.49 6.22 -8.33
CA ILE A 48 -8.25 7.01 -8.49
C ILE A 48 -6.97 6.17 -8.40
N GLY A 49 -7.09 4.84 -8.40
CA GLY A 49 -5.96 3.91 -8.38
C GLY A 49 -5.35 3.66 -7.00
N LEU A 50 -6.08 3.94 -5.93
CA LEU A 50 -5.67 3.68 -4.55
C LEU A 50 -6.35 2.42 -4.00
N GLY A 51 -5.63 1.72 -3.13
CA GLY A 51 -6.13 0.64 -2.29
C GLY A 51 -6.10 1.06 -0.83
N HIS A 52 -6.81 0.32 0.01
CA HIS A 52 -6.85 0.61 1.44
C HIS A 52 -6.83 -0.65 2.30
N VAL A 53 -6.38 -0.48 3.55
CA VAL A 53 -6.43 -1.47 4.63
C VAL A 53 -6.96 -0.75 5.87
N PRO A 54 -7.97 -1.29 6.58
CA PRO A 54 -8.62 -2.60 6.38
C PRO A 54 -9.48 -2.70 5.10
N VAL A 55 -9.73 -3.93 4.65
CA VAL A 55 -10.55 -4.23 3.45
C VAL A 55 -11.99 -3.74 3.62
N GLN A 56 -12.54 -3.85 4.83
CA GLN A 56 -13.77 -3.18 5.20
C GLN A 56 -13.42 -1.91 5.98
N LEU A 57 -13.71 -0.76 5.38
CA LEU A 57 -13.42 0.52 6.02
C LEU A 57 -14.23 0.68 7.31
N PRO A 58 -13.60 1.17 8.39
CA PRO A 58 -14.29 1.44 9.64
C PRO A 58 -15.23 2.64 9.49
N ASN A 59 -16.26 2.69 10.33
CA ASN A 59 -17.24 3.79 10.34
C ASN A 59 -16.99 4.80 11.48
N TYR A 60 -15.95 4.62 12.29
CA TYR A 60 -15.57 5.55 13.35
C TYR A 60 -14.48 6.51 12.87
N GLN A 61 -14.69 7.80 13.11
CA GLN A 61 -13.94 8.89 12.46
C GLN A 61 -12.44 8.93 12.82
N HIS A 62 -12.06 8.44 14.01
CA HIS A 62 -10.68 8.41 14.47
C HIS A 62 -9.95 7.10 14.12
N GLU A 63 -10.65 6.13 13.53
CA GLU A 63 -10.01 4.90 13.07
C GLU A 63 -9.04 5.19 11.93
N GLN A 64 -7.93 4.48 11.96
CA GLN A 64 -6.85 4.63 10.99
C GLN A 64 -7.06 3.69 9.81
N VAL A 65 -6.80 4.23 8.62
CA VAL A 65 -6.86 3.51 7.36
C VAL A 65 -5.56 3.78 6.62
N ARG A 66 -4.88 2.69 6.27
CA ARG A 66 -3.69 2.75 5.43
C ARG A 66 -4.11 2.77 3.97
N ILE A 67 -3.72 3.81 3.26
CA ILE A 67 -3.94 3.99 1.83
C ILE A 67 -2.63 3.72 1.09
N TYR A 68 -2.70 3.01 -0.03
CA TYR A 68 -1.54 2.71 -0.86
C TYR A 68 -1.88 2.88 -2.34
N LYS A 69 -0.88 3.21 -3.16
CA LYS A 69 -1.07 3.30 -4.62
C LYS A 69 -0.95 1.91 -5.24
N ARG A 70 -2.00 1.48 -5.94
CA ARG A 70 -2.02 0.20 -6.64
C ARG A 70 -1.03 0.20 -7.80
N GLY A 71 -0.56 -0.99 -8.18
CA GLY A 71 0.41 -1.15 -9.28
C GLY A 71 1.83 -0.69 -8.97
N THR A 72 2.10 -0.18 -7.76
CA THR A 72 3.45 0.13 -7.28
C THR A 72 4.06 -1.06 -6.53
N PRO A 73 5.38 -1.12 -6.31
CA PRO A 73 6.00 -2.22 -5.56
C PRO A 73 5.40 -2.43 -4.16
N VAL A 74 5.13 -1.35 -3.42
CA VAL A 74 4.49 -1.42 -2.10
C VAL A 74 3.02 -1.80 -2.20
N GLY A 75 2.28 -1.29 -3.19
CA GLY A 75 0.88 -1.66 -3.40
C GLY A 75 0.73 -3.14 -3.74
N GLN A 76 1.56 -3.65 -4.65
CA GLN A 76 1.61 -5.08 -4.99
C GLN A 76 1.95 -5.94 -3.77
N LEU A 77 2.89 -5.49 -2.92
CA LEU A 77 3.21 -6.20 -1.68
C LEU A 77 1.98 -6.30 -0.77
N VAL A 78 1.29 -5.19 -0.54
CA VAL A 78 0.08 -5.16 0.29
C VAL A 78 -1.00 -6.07 -0.31
N GLU A 79 -1.24 -6.01 -1.62
CA GLU A 79 -2.22 -6.85 -2.31
C GLU A 79 -1.88 -8.35 -2.21
N SER A 80 -0.62 -8.73 -2.44
CA SER A 80 -0.17 -10.13 -2.31
C SER A 80 -0.31 -10.65 -0.89
N VAL A 81 -0.04 -9.83 0.13
CA VAL A 81 -0.22 -10.24 1.55
C VAL A 81 -1.69 -10.43 1.91
N LEU A 82 -2.58 -9.58 1.39
CA LEU A 82 -4.01 -9.60 1.76
C LEU A 82 -4.83 -10.60 0.94
N THR A 83 -4.34 -11.01 -0.23
CA THR A 83 -5.09 -11.88 -1.15
C THR A 83 -4.35 -13.21 -1.30
N PRO A 84 -4.78 -14.28 -0.62
CA PRO A 84 -4.17 -15.59 -0.75
C PRO A 84 -4.25 -16.13 -2.19
N GLY A 85 -3.25 -16.91 -2.59
CA GLY A 85 -3.21 -17.61 -3.85
C GLY A 85 -1.79 -17.98 -4.26
N GLU A 86 -1.63 -19.11 -4.95
CA GLU A 86 -0.32 -19.68 -5.29
C GLU A 86 0.63 -18.67 -5.95
N GLN A 87 0.10 -17.82 -6.85
CA GLN A 87 0.89 -16.77 -7.49
C GLN A 87 1.35 -15.68 -6.51
N ASN A 88 0.50 -15.29 -5.56
CA ASN A 88 0.84 -14.31 -4.54
C ASN A 88 1.83 -14.90 -3.52
N ASP A 89 1.64 -16.15 -3.12
CA ASP A 89 2.56 -16.86 -2.23
C ASP A 89 3.95 -16.98 -2.89
N LYS A 90 3.99 -17.36 -4.17
CA LYS A 90 5.24 -17.40 -4.94
C LYS A 90 5.89 -16.03 -5.06
N SER A 91 5.12 -14.98 -5.37
CA SER A 91 5.63 -13.60 -5.41
C SER A 91 6.22 -13.16 -4.06
N LEU A 92 5.60 -13.55 -2.94
CA LEU A 92 6.12 -13.26 -1.60
C LEU A 92 7.41 -14.05 -1.30
N VAL A 93 7.48 -15.32 -1.68
CA VAL A 93 8.71 -16.13 -1.57
C VAL A 93 9.81 -15.59 -2.46
N ASP A 94 9.55 -15.23 -3.71
CA ASP A 94 10.55 -14.68 -4.63
C ASP A 94 11.12 -13.36 -4.10
N ARG A 95 10.30 -12.56 -3.39
CA ARG A 95 10.72 -11.27 -2.80
C ARG A 95 11.41 -11.41 -1.44
N PHE A 96 11.00 -12.35 -0.59
CA PHE A 96 11.41 -12.42 0.82
C PHE A 96 11.81 -13.80 1.33
N GLY A 97 11.54 -14.85 0.58
CA GLY A 97 11.90 -16.24 0.85
C GLY A 97 13.40 -16.46 0.64
N THR A 98 14.19 -15.92 1.57
CA THR A 98 15.57 -16.30 1.89
C THR A 98 16.36 -17.06 0.81
N ALA A 99 17.14 -16.33 0.03
CA ALA A 99 18.54 -16.19 0.40
C ALA A 99 18.77 -14.71 0.70
N GLY A 100 19.13 -14.37 1.94
CA GLY A 100 19.72 -13.04 2.17
C GLY A 100 20.91 -12.85 1.22
N PRO A 101 21.38 -11.62 0.98
CA PRO A 101 22.54 -11.39 0.14
C PRO A 101 23.66 -12.32 0.60
N ASP A 102 24.14 -13.19 -0.27
CA ASP A 102 25.32 -13.97 0.03
C ASP A 102 26.50 -13.00 0.02
N TYR A 103 26.75 -12.38 1.17
CA TYR A 103 27.80 -11.40 1.33
C TYR A 103 29.17 -12.00 1.01
N ALA A 104 29.35 -13.31 1.16
CA ALA A 104 30.57 -13.99 0.75
C ALA A 104 30.70 -13.98 -0.79
N LEU A 105 29.63 -14.30 -1.52
CA LEU A 105 29.58 -14.22 -2.98
C LEU A 105 29.78 -12.77 -3.49
N ILE A 106 29.16 -11.79 -2.83
CA ILE A 106 29.30 -10.36 -3.19
C ILE A 106 30.74 -9.89 -2.98
N VAL A 107 31.35 -10.23 -1.83
CA VAL A 107 32.76 -9.90 -1.55
C VAL A 107 33.70 -10.59 -2.52
N GLN A 108 33.42 -11.85 -2.90
CA GLN A 108 34.20 -12.56 -3.90
C GLN A 108 34.16 -11.86 -5.26
N LYS A 109 32.96 -11.48 -5.75
CA LYS A 109 32.83 -10.73 -7.01
C LYS A 109 33.53 -9.37 -6.97
N ILE A 110 33.50 -8.65 -5.85
CA ILE A 110 34.23 -7.39 -5.69
C ILE A 110 35.75 -7.65 -5.80
N ARG A 111 36.27 -8.72 -5.17
CA ARG A 111 37.70 -9.06 -5.26
C ARG A 111 38.12 -9.46 -6.67
N GLU A 112 37.27 -10.13 -7.43
CA GLU A 112 37.53 -10.46 -8.85
C GLU A 112 37.48 -9.22 -9.77
N LEU A 113 36.64 -8.23 -9.45
CA LEU A 113 36.52 -6.97 -10.21
C LEU A 113 37.61 -5.94 -9.90
N VAL A 114 38.13 -5.93 -8.67
CA VAL A 114 39.15 -4.98 -8.19
C VAL A 114 40.54 -5.62 -8.17
N GLY A 115 40.61 -6.94 -8.21
CA GLY A 115 41.84 -7.74 -8.26
C GLY A 115 42.23 -8.13 -9.68
N ASP A 116 42.56 -7.11 -10.48
CA ASP A 116 43.69 -7.03 -11.42
C ASP A 116 43.96 -5.54 -11.70
#